data_AF-A0A2H0B5S0-F1
#
_entry.id   AF-A0A2H0B5S0-F1
#
_cell.length_a   1.000
_cell.length_b   1.000
_cell.length_c   1.000
_cell.angle_alpha   90.00
_cell.angle_beta   90.00
_cell.angle_gamma   90.00
#
_symmetry.space_group_name_H-M   'P 1'
#
loop_
_entity.id
_entity.type
_entity.pdbx_description
1 polymer ?
#
loop_
_entity_poly.entity_id
_entity_poly.type
_entity_poly.pdbx_seq_one_letter_code
_entity_poly.pdbx_strand_id
1 'polypeptide(L)'
;MVSPKILLAVSSIVVAFLLVVYTAVKLSQPIPQSSDNNNRVAFTHNLQQIYEASQSSLLSITHNPYLLPYPGILPNHPLYWSKMIRDRIQLMTTTDPTQKMQLLLLFADKRLAAGQLLIATGDNSLGISTITKAEKYLLQTYEIYRQYDDPEKDRYRQNLGDAFSRHLIYIDIAKKQVESDIDLKSMNQLEDAIKAIYDAQFKKLYQELAPQPKLQESSPSALSQ
;
A
#
# COMPACT_ATOMS: atom_id res chain seq x y z
N MET A 1 13.82 41.05 31.29
CA MET A 1 15.21 41.07 30.77
C MET A 1 15.70 39.63 30.72
N VAL A 2 15.95 39.08 29.53
CA VAL A 2 16.44 37.70 29.40
C VAL A 2 17.89 37.67 29.82
N SER A 3 18.28 36.68 30.64
CA SER A 3 19.67 36.59 31.09
C SER A 3 20.60 36.28 29.91
N PRO A 4 21.79 36.88 29.83
CA PRO A 4 22.72 36.68 28.72
C PRO A 4 23.11 35.20 28.51
N LYS A 5 23.02 34.38 29.58
CA LYS A 5 23.27 32.93 29.52
C LYS A 5 22.20 32.17 28.72
N ILE A 6 20.93 32.56 28.83
CA ILE A 6 19.83 31.95 28.08
C ILE A 6 19.94 32.29 26.60
N LEU A 7 20.33 33.53 26.28
CA LEU A 7 20.53 33.95 24.89
C LEU A 7 21.62 33.13 24.18
N LEU A 8 22.73 32.84 24.88
CA LEU A 8 23.82 32.01 24.36
C LEU A 8 23.40 30.55 24.15
N ALA A 9 22.62 29.97 25.07
CA ALA A 9 22.14 28.60 24.94
C ALA A 9 21.21 28.42 23.73
N VAL A 10 20.28 29.36 23.52
CA VAL A 10 19.37 29.33 22.37
C VAL A 10 20.12 29.51 21.05
N SER A 11 21.10 30.43 21.00
CA SER A 11 21.94 30.62 19.81
C SER A 11 22.71 29.35 19.45
N SER A 12 23.23 28.62 20.44
CA SER A 12 23.96 27.36 20.21
C SER A 12 23.07 26.29 19.58
N ILE A 13 21.83 26.17 20.06
CA ILE A 13 20.85 25.20 19.53
C ILE A 13 20.48 25.54 18.08
N VAL A 14 20.25 26.83 17.78
CA VAL A 14 19.91 27.27 16.42
C VAL A 14 21.08 27.02 15.46
N VAL A 15 22.32 27.29 15.88
CA VAL A 15 23.52 27.03 15.05
C VAL A 15 23.71 25.54 14.81
N ALA A 16 23.53 24.69 15.83
CA ALA A 16 23.60 23.24 15.68
C ALA A 16 22.51 22.72 14.71
N PHE A 17 21.29 23.23 14.83
CA PHE A 17 20.19 22.89 13.92
C PHE A 17 20.50 23.32 12.48
N LEU A 18 21.00 24.53 12.26
CA LEU A 18 21.40 25.02 10.95
C LEU A 18 22.58 24.22 10.36
N LEU A 19 23.53 23.77 11.18
CA LEU A 19 24.61 22.88 10.75
C LEU A 19 24.10 21.52 10.30
N VAL A 20 23.12 20.94 11.01
CA VAL A 20 22.49 19.67 10.62
C VAL A 20 21.69 19.84 9.32
N VAL A 21 20.94 20.93 9.18
CA VAL A 21 20.22 21.23 7.93
C VAL A 21 21.20 21.47 6.77
N TYR A 22 22.27 22.23 6.99
CA TYR A 22 23.29 22.50 5.97
C TYR A 22 24.02 21.23 5.54
N THR A 23 24.37 20.35 6.47
CA THR A 23 24.98 19.05 6.15
C THR A 23 24.00 18.13 5.41
N ALA A 24 22.72 18.10 5.79
CA ALA A 24 21.69 17.36 5.06
C ALA A 24 21.50 17.89 3.62
N VAL A 25 21.50 19.21 3.42
CA VAL A 25 21.40 19.83 2.08
C VAL A 25 22.67 19.58 1.27
N LYS A 26 23.86 19.63 1.88
CA LYS A 26 25.12 19.33 1.20
C LYS A 26 25.24 17.85 0.82
N LEU A 27 24.71 16.93 1.64
CA LEU A 27 24.57 15.51 1.29
C LEU A 27 23.49 15.23 0.23
N SER A 28 22.56 16.17 0.02
CA SER A 28 21.58 16.11 -1.06
C SER A 28 22.11 16.64 -2.38
N GLN A 29 23.35 17.15 -2.43
CA GLN A 29 24.00 17.42 -3.71
C GLN A 29 24.25 16.08 -4.41
N PRO A 30 23.88 15.95 -5.69
CA PRO A 30 24.10 14.72 -6.44
C PRO A 30 25.59 14.40 -6.43
N ILE A 31 25.94 13.28 -5.80
CA ILE A 31 27.30 12.72 -5.86
C ILE A 31 27.65 12.63 -7.35
N PRO A 32 28.77 13.23 -7.82
CA PRO A 32 29.21 13.06 -9.19
C PRO A 32 29.29 11.57 -9.46
N GLN A 33 28.48 11.11 -10.42
CA GLN A 33 28.29 9.70 -10.69
C GLN A 33 29.60 9.11 -11.19
N SER A 34 30.35 8.52 -10.25
CA SER A 34 31.42 7.57 -10.56
C SER A 34 30.84 6.53 -11.49
N SER A 35 31.44 6.43 -12.68
CA SER A 35 31.06 5.61 -13.82
C SER A 35 31.08 4.11 -13.49
N ASP A 36 30.07 3.66 -12.73
CA ASP A 36 29.72 2.25 -12.54
C ASP A 36 28.18 2.10 -12.56
N ASN A 37 27.55 2.80 -13.51
CA ASN A 37 26.11 3.01 -13.61
C ASN A 37 25.40 2.01 -14.54
N ASN A 38 26.18 1.20 -15.29
CA ASN A 38 25.61 0.28 -16.28
C ASN A 38 24.87 -0.89 -15.63
N ASN A 39 25.28 -1.35 -14.44
CA ASN A 39 24.62 -2.47 -13.76
C ASN A 39 23.38 -2.09 -12.95
N ARG A 40 23.27 -0.85 -12.44
CA ARG A 40 22.14 -0.43 -11.57
C ARG A 40 20.91 0.02 -12.37
N VAL A 41 21.12 0.72 -13.49
CA VAL A 41 20.04 1.07 -14.42
C VAL A 41 19.51 -0.18 -15.14
N ALA A 42 20.40 -1.14 -15.45
CA ALA A 42 20.01 -2.43 -16.02
C ALA A 42 19.13 -3.24 -15.06
N PHE A 43 19.41 -3.24 -13.74
CA PHE A 43 18.60 -3.97 -12.76
C PHE A 43 17.17 -3.42 -12.62
N THR A 44 17.00 -2.09 -12.50
CA THR A 44 15.65 -1.50 -12.39
C THR A 44 14.87 -1.64 -13.69
N HIS A 45 15.53 -1.50 -14.84
CA HIS A 45 14.91 -1.72 -16.15
C HIS A 45 14.48 -3.18 -16.34
N ASN A 46 15.32 -4.13 -15.90
CA ASN A 46 15.01 -5.56 -15.98
C ASN A 46 13.83 -5.96 -15.06
N LEU A 47 13.78 -5.45 -13.81
CA LEU A 47 12.64 -5.66 -12.91
C LEU A 47 11.34 -5.02 -13.45
N GLN A 48 11.43 -3.84 -14.08
CA GLN A 48 10.30 -3.21 -14.73
C GLN A 48 9.79 -4.07 -15.91
N GLN A 49 10.69 -4.62 -16.73
CA GLN A 49 10.32 -5.51 -17.84
C GLN A 49 9.69 -6.82 -17.36
N ILE A 50 10.21 -7.44 -16.29
CA ILE A 50 9.62 -8.65 -15.69
C ILE A 50 8.22 -8.35 -15.15
N TYR A 51 8.04 -7.18 -14.54
CA TYR A 51 6.75 -6.74 -14.03
C TYR A 51 5.73 -6.47 -15.14
N GLU A 52 6.14 -5.77 -16.20
CA GLU A 52 5.30 -5.48 -17.37
C GLU A 52 4.92 -6.76 -18.11
N ALA A 53 5.84 -7.71 -18.27
CA ALA A 53 5.56 -9.02 -18.85
C ALA A 53 4.54 -9.81 -18.01
N SER A 54 4.72 -9.79 -16.67
CA SER A 54 3.77 -10.40 -15.75
C SER A 54 2.38 -9.75 -15.89
N GLN A 55 2.29 -8.42 -15.88
CA GLN A 55 1.02 -7.70 -16.01
C GLN A 55 0.35 -7.92 -17.38
N SER A 56 1.12 -7.96 -18.47
CA SER A 56 0.61 -8.21 -19.82
C SER A 56 -0.03 -9.60 -19.92
N SER A 57 0.59 -10.61 -19.30
CA SER A 57 0.00 -11.95 -19.22
C SER A 57 -1.30 -11.96 -18.41
N LEU A 58 -1.40 -11.15 -17.35
CA LEU A 58 -2.59 -11.05 -16.50
C LEU A 58 -3.76 -10.33 -17.16
N LEU A 59 -3.49 -9.31 -17.99
CA LEU A 59 -4.48 -8.63 -18.81
C LEU A 59 -5.14 -9.56 -19.84
N SER A 60 -4.42 -10.59 -20.29
CA SER A 60 -4.98 -11.58 -21.22
C SER A 60 -5.94 -12.59 -20.56
N ILE A 61 -5.85 -12.74 -19.22
CA ILE A 61 -6.67 -13.67 -18.43
C ILE A 61 -7.90 -12.97 -17.82
N THR A 62 -7.83 -11.65 -17.59
CA THR A 62 -8.88 -10.89 -16.89
C THR A 62 -9.48 -9.79 -17.77
N HIS A 63 -10.81 -9.79 -17.92
CA HIS A 63 -11.55 -8.80 -18.75
C HIS A 63 -11.49 -7.34 -18.24
N ASN A 64 -11.03 -7.09 -17.01
CA ASN A 64 -10.93 -5.74 -16.42
C ASN A 64 -9.50 -5.42 -15.91
N PRO A 65 -8.78 -4.45 -16.51
CA PRO A 65 -7.38 -4.14 -16.22
C PRO A 65 -7.21 -3.31 -14.92
N TYR A 66 -7.19 -3.94 -13.76
CA TYR A 66 -6.60 -3.31 -12.56
C TYR A 66 -5.19 -3.84 -12.42
N LEU A 67 -4.30 -2.99 -12.89
CA LEU A 67 -2.88 -3.21 -12.83
C LEU A 67 -2.44 -2.80 -11.44
N LEU A 68 -1.68 -3.67 -10.77
CA LEU A 68 -1.00 -3.21 -9.56
C LEU A 68 -0.08 -2.03 -9.93
N PRO A 69 0.13 -1.08 -9.02
CA PRO A 69 1.13 -0.04 -9.19
C PRO A 69 2.53 -0.64 -9.01
N TYR A 70 3.48 -0.22 -9.84
CA TYR A 70 4.86 -0.67 -9.73
C TYR A 70 5.45 -0.35 -8.34
N PRO A 71 6.08 -1.32 -7.67
CA PRO A 71 6.56 -1.15 -6.29
C PRO A 71 7.75 -0.18 -6.16
N GLY A 72 8.52 0.00 -7.23
CA GLY A 72 9.76 0.76 -7.22
C GLY A 72 10.85 0.01 -6.45
N ILE A 73 11.42 0.67 -5.43
CA ILE A 73 12.50 0.11 -4.60
C ILE A 73 11.96 -1.06 -3.75
N LEU A 74 12.53 -2.24 -3.96
CA LEU A 74 12.21 -3.46 -3.22
C LEU A 74 12.76 -3.45 -1.78
N PRO A 75 12.17 -4.25 -0.87
CA PRO A 75 12.62 -4.39 0.52
C PRO A 75 14.06 -4.86 0.72
N ASN A 76 14.68 -5.47 -0.29
CA ASN A 76 16.05 -5.97 -0.26
C ASN A 76 17.12 -4.87 -0.50
N HIS A 77 16.72 -3.65 -0.90
CA HIS A 77 17.67 -2.59 -1.24
C HIS A 77 18.01 -1.69 -0.04
N PRO A 78 19.28 -1.25 0.14
CA PRO A 78 19.72 -0.39 1.25
C PRO A 78 19.11 1.02 1.27
N LEU A 79 18.31 1.41 0.28
CA LEU A 79 17.54 2.67 0.29
C LEU A 79 16.07 2.46 0.68
N TYR A 80 15.64 1.23 0.95
CA TYR A 80 14.26 0.94 1.32
C TYR A 80 13.84 1.63 2.63
N TRP A 81 14.78 1.83 3.56
CA TRP A 81 14.52 2.54 4.82
C TRP A 81 14.05 3.98 4.59
N SER A 82 14.60 4.71 3.62
CA SER A 82 14.19 6.09 3.35
C SER A 82 12.77 6.16 2.77
N LYS A 83 12.42 5.19 1.91
CA LYS A 83 11.04 5.00 1.42
C LYS A 83 10.08 4.72 2.58
N MET A 84 10.43 3.82 3.51
CA MET A 84 9.60 3.52 4.68
C MET A 84 9.41 4.72 5.60
N ILE A 85 10.45 5.54 5.79
CA ILE A 85 10.35 6.79 6.57
C ILE A 85 9.38 7.76 5.89
N ARG A 86 9.55 8.00 4.58
CA ARG A 86 8.64 8.87 3.82
C ARG A 86 7.19 8.39 3.91
N ASP A 87 6.96 7.09 3.68
CA ASP A 87 5.61 6.52 3.72
C ASP A 87 4.98 6.66 5.11
N ARG A 88 5.78 6.52 6.18
CA ARG A 88 5.32 6.75 7.56
C ARG A 88 5.02 8.22 7.83
N ILE A 89 5.88 9.14 7.42
CA ILE A 89 5.64 10.59 7.55
C ILE A 89 4.36 10.98 6.82
N GLN A 90 4.15 10.45 5.62
CA GLN A 90 2.95 10.71 4.84
C GLN A 90 1.69 10.21 5.56
N LEU A 91 1.69 8.99 6.10
CA LEU A 91 0.57 8.46 6.88
C LEU A 91 0.30 9.24 8.17
N MET A 92 1.35 9.73 8.84
CA MET A 92 1.23 10.52 10.07
C MET A 92 0.69 11.93 9.79
N THR A 93 1.05 12.51 8.64
CA THR A 93 0.64 13.87 8.25
C THR A 93 -0.75 13.89 7.60
N THR A 94 -1.22 12.74 7.09
CA THR A 94 -2.55 12.63 6.46
C THR A 94 -3.62 12.45 7.54
N THR A 95 -4.31 13.54 7.86
CA THR A 95 -5.41 13.56 8.84
C THR A 95 -6.76 13.24 8.22
N ASP A 96 -6.96 13.62 6.95
CA ASP A 96 -8.21 13.40 6.22
C ASP A 96 -8.47 11.87 6.02
N PRO A 97 -9.60 11.32 6.51
CA PRO A 97 -9.89 9.88 6.43
C PRO A 97 -9.93 9.38 4.98
N THR A 98 -10.46 10.18 4.08
CA THR A 98 -10.59 9.85 2.66
C THR A 98 -9.23 9.71 1.99
N GLN A 99 -8.37 10.71 2.12
CA GLN A 99 -6.98 10.62 1.64
C GLN A 99 -6.21 9.50 2.31
N LYS A 100 -6.46 9.25 3.60
CA LYS A 100 -5.80 8.18 4.34
C LYS A 100 -6.19 6.79 3.82
N MET A 101 -7.46 6.56 3.49
CA MET A 101 -7.91 5.32 2.85
C MET A 101 -7.21 5.11 1.50
N GLN A 102 -7.19 6.13 0.63
CA GLN A 102 -6.52 6.05 -0.66
C GLN A 102 -5.03 5.72 -0.53
N LEU A 103 -4.36 6.35 0.44
CA LEU A 103 -2.93 6.15 0.68
C LEU A 103 -2.64 4.74 1.21
N LEU A 104 -3.45 4.25 2.14
CA LEU A 104 -3.31 2.89 2.68
C LEU A 104 -3.58 1.84 1.60
N LEU A 105 -4.59 2.04 0.77
CA LEU A 105 -4.89 1.18 -0.37
C LEU A 105 -3.72 1.15 -1.35
N LEU A 106 -3.20 2.31 -1.74
CA LEU A 106 -2.03 2.43 -2.61
C LEU A 106 -0.80 1.71 -2.01
N PHE A 107 -0.64 1.77 -0.70
CA PHE A 107 0.45 1.11 0.02
C PHE A 107 0.26 -0.40 0.14
N ALA A 108 -0.98 -0.88 0.17
CA ALA A 108 -1.31 -2.29 0.08
C ALA A 108 -0.91 -2.81 -1.31
N ASP A 109 -1.44 -2.20 -2.37
CA ASP A 109 -1.21 -2.63 -3.75
C ASP A 109 0.30 -2.64 -4.11
N LYS A 110 1.03 -1.59 -3.72
CA LYS A 110 2.50 -1.52 -3.95
C LYS A 110 3.25 -2.62 -3.22
N ARG A 111 2.85 -2.97 -2.00
CA ARG A 111 3.52 -4.02 -1.23
C ARG A 111 3.17 -5.41 -1.74
N LEU A 112 1.94 -5.61 -2.21
CA LEU A 112 1.55 -6.84 -2.87
C LEU A 112 2.43 -7.08 -4.11
N ALA A 113 2.54 -6.08 -4.98
CA ALA A 113 3.41 -6.14 -6.16
C ALA A 113 4.88 -6.40 -5.80
N ALA A 114 5.40 -5.74 -4.75
CA ALA A 114 6.75 -5.98 -4.26
C ALA A 114 6.94 -7.42 -3.77
N GLY A 115 5.96 -7.96 -3.05
CA GLY A 115 6.00 -9.31 -2.52
C GLY A 115 5.98 -10.37 -3.63
N GLN A 116 5.16 -10.17 -4.67
CA GLN A 116 5.17 -11.01 -5.86
C GLN A 116 6.51 -11.00 -6.56
N LEU A 117 7.09 -9.82 -6.76
CA LEU A 117 8.39 -9.70 -7.41
C LEU A 117 9.50 -10.38 -6.61
N LEU A 118 9.47 -10.26 -5.27
CA LEU A 118 10.42 -10.95 -4.39
C LEU A 118 10.32 -12.47 -4.51
N ILE A 119 9.10 -13.02 -4.55
CA ILE A 119 8.88 -14.45 -4.77
C ILE A 119 9.38 -14.87 -6.15
N ALA A 120 9.07 -14.10 -7.19
CA ALA A 120 9.54 -14.35 -8.55
C ALA A 120 11.08 -14.32 -8.66
N THR A 121 11.76 -13.55 -7.80
CA THR A 121 13.23 -13.49 -7.74
C THR A 121 13.86 -14.50 -6.77
N GLY A 122 13.05 -15.35 -6.11
CA GLY A 122 13.51 -16.41 -5.20
C GLY A 122 13.60 -16.01 -3.71
N ASP A 123 13.31 -14.76 -3.35
CA ASP A 123 13.29 -14.27 -1.97
C ASP A 123 11.94 -14.58 -1.28
N ASN A 124 11.53 -15.85 -1.26
CA ASN A 124 10.19 -16.29 -0.85
C ASN A 124 9.80 -15.81 0.55
N SER A 125 10.65 -16.01 1.55
CA SER A 125 10.38 -15.60 2.94
C SER A 125 10.11 -14.08 3.05
N LEU A 126 10.93 -13.28 2.38
CA LEU A 126 10.77 -11.83 2.38
C LEU A 126 9.52 -11.43 1.60
N GLY A 127 9.24 -12.10 0.48
CA GLY A 127 8.03 -11.91 -0.32
C GLY A 127 6.75 -12.22 0.46
N ILE A 128 6.66 -13.39 1.10
CA ILE A 128 5.56 -13.79 2.00
C ILE A 128 5.33 -12.71 3.05
N SER A 129 6.38 -12.28 3.75
CA SER A 129 6.26 -11.26 4.80
C SER A 129 5.80 -9.89 4.25
N THR A 130 6.14 -9.58 3.00
CA THR A 130 5.79 -8.32 2.32
C THR A 130 4.33 -8.35 1.87
N ILE A 131 3.85 -9.49 1.34
CA ILE A 131 2.43 -9.72 1.05
C ILE A 131 1.62 -9.60 2.34
N THR A 132 2.02 -10.26 3.43
CA THR A 132 1.32 -10.13 4.73
C THR A 132 1.20 -8.67 5.20
N LYS A 133 2.20 -7.83 4.91
CA LYS A 133 2.12 -6.39 5.22
C LYS A 133 1.16 -5.65 4.27
N ALA A 134 1.12 -6.00 3.00
CA ALA A 134 0.16 -5.46 2.04
C ALA A 134 -1.27 -5.65 2.56
N GLU A 135 -1.57 -6.87 2.98
CA GLU A 135 -2.88 -7.26 3.51
C GLU A 135 -3.28 -6.48 4.75
N LYS A 136 -2.33 -6.25 5.66
CA LYS A 136 -2.57 -5.41 6.84
C LYS A 136 -2.98 -3.99 6.46
N TYR A 137 -2.40 -3.40 5.40
CA TYR A 137 -2.79 -2.06 4.95
C TYR A 137 -4.18 -2.05 4.29
N LEU A 138 -4.52 -3.09 3.54
CA LEU A 138 -5.86 -3.22 2.95
C LEU A 138 -6.93 -3.38 4.04
N LEU A 139 -6.66 -4.17 5.08
CA LEU A 139 -7.57 -4.29 6.23
C LEU A 139 -7.69 -2.97 6.99
N GLN A 140 -6.60 -2.24 7.20
CA GLN A 140 -6.65 -0.90 7.81
C GLN A 140 -7.49 0.08 6.99
N THR A 141 -7.38 0.01 5.65
CA THR A 141 -8.22 0.80 4.74
C THR A 141 -9.69 0.53 4.99
N TYR A 142 -10.06 -0.75 5.06
CA TYR A 142 -11.44 -1.16 5.30
C TYR A 142 -11.96 -0.81 6.70
N GLU A 143 -11.12 -0.88 7.74
CA GLU A 143 -11.53 -0.43 9.08
C GLU A 143 -11.82 1.07 9.12
N ILE A 144 -11.02 1.90 8.44
CA ILE A 144 -11.31 3.34 8.29
C ILE A 144 -12.60 3.53 7.49
N TYR A 145 -12.77 2.81 6.38
CA TYR A 145 -14.01 2.83 5.59
C TYR A 145 -15.24 2.52 6.44
N ARG A 146 -15.18 1.52 7.32
CA ARG A 146 -16.34 1.18 8.17
C ARG A 146 -16.69 2.31 9.14
N GLN A 147 -15.68 2.96 9.71
CA GLN A 147 -15.85 4.02 10.72
C GLN A 147 -16.17 5.39 10.12
N TYR A 148 -15.89 5.58 8.83
CA TYR A 148 -16.14 6.83 8.14
C TYR A 148 -17.64 6.97 7.82
N ASP A 149 -18.24 8.08 8.24
CA ASP A 149 -19.68 8.36 8.09
C ASP A 149 -19.86 9.60 7.21
N ASP A 150 -19.56 9.43 5.92
CA ASP A 150 -19.65 10.47 4.90
C ASP A 150 -20.33 9.88 3.66
N PRO A 151 -21.34 10.56 3.06
CA PRO A 151 -21.97 10.12 1.83
C PRO A 151 -20.98 9.86 0.67
N GLU A 152 -19.84 10.55 0.61
CA GLU A 152 -18.82 10.34 -0.42
C GLU A 152 -18.06 9.00 -0.26
N LYS A 153 -18.16 8.36 0.90
CA LYS A 153 -17.57 7.05 1.20
C LYS A 153 -17.97 5.97 0.20
N ASP A 154 -19.19 6.05 -0.30
CA ASP A 154 -19.74 5.06 -1.24
C ASP A 154 -18.96 5.00 -2.56
N ARG A 155 -18.27 6.08 -2.92
CA ARG A 155 -17.35 6.09 -4.08
C ARG A 155 -16.14 5.18 -3.87
N TYR A 156 -15.70 4.96 -2.63
CA TYR A 156 -14.57 4.08 -2.30
C TYR A 156 -14.95 2.62 -2.21
N ARG A 157 -16.25 2.34 -2.07
CA ARG A 157 -16.78 1.01 -1.85
C ARG A 157 -16.45 0.04 -2.98
N GLN A 158 -16.65 0.48 -4.24
CA GLN A 158 -16.32 -0.33 -5.42
C GLN A 158 -14.82 -0.60 -5.53
N ASN A 159 -14.00 0.45 -5.41
CA ASN A 159 -12.54 0.33 -5.46
C ASN A 159 -11.99 -0.63 -4.40
N LEU A 160 -12.53 -0.56 -3.18
CA LEU A 160 -12.12 -1.42 -2.09
C LEU A 160 -12.53 -2.89 -2.33
N GLY A 161 -13.74 -3.14 -2.83
CA GLY A 161 -14.19 -4.48 -3.20
C GLY A 161 -13.38 -5.10 -4.34
N ASP A 162 -13.04 -4.29 -5.34
CA ASP A 162 -12.15 -4.68 -6.44
C ASP A 162 -10.75 -5.02 -5.93
N ALA A 163 -10.19 -4.20 -5.04
CA ALA A 163 -8.88 -4.44 -4.45
C ALA A 163 -8.84 -5.75 -3.67
N PHE A 164 -9.84 -6.03 -2.82
CA PHE A 164 -9.98 -7.31 -2.12
C PHE A 164 -9.97 -8.50 -3.10
N SER A 165 -10.82 -8.47 -4.12
CA SER A 165 -10.91 -9.58 -5.09
C SER A 165 -9.58 -9.80 -5.82
N ARG A 166 -8.88 -8.73 -6.16
CA ARG A 166 -7.64 -8.77 -6.93
C ARG A 166 -6.45 -9.20 -6.09
N HIS A 167 -6.37 -8.76 -4.83
CA HIS A 167 -5.34 -9.22 -3.91
C HIS A 167 -5.30 -10.74 -3.81
N LEU A 168 -6.46 -11.40 -3.70
CA LEU A 168 -6.55 -12.87 -3.72
C LEU A 168 -5.96 -13.49 -5.00
N ILE A 169 -6.28 -12.91 -6.16
CA ILE A 169 -5.76 -13.38 -7.46
C ILE A 169 -4.23 -13.27 -7.48
N TYR A 170 -3.68 -12.13 -7.09
CA TYR A 170 -2.23 -11.91 -7.07
C TYR A 170 -1.51 -12.79 -6.04
N ILE A 171 -2.15 -13.11 -4.91
CA ILE A 171 -1.61 -14.08 -3.95
C ILE A 171 -1.58 -15.49 -4.55
N ASP A 172 -2.65 -15.92 -5.23
CA ASP A 172 -2.68 -17.22 -5.93
C ASP A 172 -1.59 -17.33 -6.99
N ILE A 173 -1.36 -16.25 -7.75
CA ILE A 173 -0.26 -16.18 -8.72
C ILE A 173 1.10 -16.29 -8.03
N ALA A 174 1.31 -15.57 -6.93
CA ALA A 174 2.55 -15.62 -6.17
C ALA A 174 2.81 -17.03 -5.64
N LYS A 175 1.78 -17.69 -5.11
CA LYS A 175 1.83 -19.06 -4.62
C LYS A 175 2.26 -20.06 -5.69
N LYS A 176 1.79 -19.91 -6.94
CA LYS A 176 2.20 -20.76 -8.07
C LYS A 176 3.69 -20.67 -8.42
N GLN A 177 4.37 -19.60 -7.98
CA GLN A 177 5.79 -19.39 -8.21
C GLN A 177 6.66 -19.93 -7.06
N VAL A 178 6.06 -20.44 -5.99
CA VAL A 178 6.78 -20.99 -4.84
C VAL A 178 7.03 -22.49 -5.04
N GLU A 179 8.30 -22.87 -5.16
CA GLU A 179 8.73 -24.26 -5.37
C GLU A 179 8.98 -25.03 -4.06
N SER A 180 9.32 -24.33 -2.97
CA SER A 180 9.68 -24.92 -1.68
C SER A 180 8.45 -25.34 -0.87
N ASP A 181 8.39 -26.59 -0.40
CA ASP A 181 7.28 -27.12 0.43
C ASP A 181 7.02 -26.30 1.70
N ILE A 182 8.10 -25.78 2.32
CA ILE A 182 8.01 -24.98 3.56
C ILE A 182 7.37 -23.61 3.26
N ASP A 183 7.79 -22.99 2.17
CA ASP A 183 7.28 -21.70 1.74
C ASP A 183 5.84 -21.84 1.22
N LEU A 184 5.53 -22.94 0.54
CA LEU A 184 4.19 -23.26 0.05
C LEU A 184 3.21 -23.46 1.22
N LYS A 185 3.63 -24.15 2.28
CA LYS A 185 2.84 -24.27 3.52
C LYS A 185 2.58 -22.89 4.13
N SER A 186 3.59 -22.02 4.17
CA SER A 186 3.46 -20.67 4.70
C SER A 186 2.51 -19.81 3.84
N MET A 187 2.56 -19.95 2.52
CA MET A 187 1.62 -19.32 1.59
C MET A 187 0.19 -19.82 1.74
N ASN A 188 -0.01 -21.14 1.91
CA ASN A 188 -1.35 -21.70 2.17
C ASN A 188 -1.94 -21.16 3.47
N GLN A 189 -1.14 -21.12 4.55
CA GLN A 189 -1.59 -20.54 5.83
C GLN A 189 -1.95 -19.05 5.70
N LEU A 190 -1.16 -18.31 4.93
CA LEU A 190 -1.44 -16.90 4.63
C LEU A 190 -2.74 -16.76 3.84
N GLU A 191 -2.88 -17.49 2.75
CA GLU A 191 -4.07 -17.48 1.88
C GLU A 191 -5.34 -17.84 2.65
N ASP A 192 -5.30 -18.91 3.46
CA ASP A 192 -6.44 -19.34 4.27
C ASP A 192 -6.83 -18.28 5.31
N ALA A 193 -5.85 -17.68 5.98
CA ALA A 193 -6.09 -16.61 6.93
C ALA A 193 -6.70 -15.36 6.25
N ILE A 194 -6.18 -14.99 5.08
CA ILE A 194 -6.68 -13.85 4.31
C ILE A 194 -8.10 -14.13 3.81
N LYS A 195 -8.35 -15.30 3.22
CA LYS A 195 -9.68 -15.70 2.76
C LYS A 195 -10.70 -15.70 3.89
N ALA A 196 -10.36 -16.24 5.07
CA ALA A 196 -11.25 -16.21 6.22
C ALA A 196 -11.59 -14.78 6.66
N ILE A 197 -10.59 -13.89 6.68
CA ILE A 197 -10.81 -12.46 6.98
C ILE A 197 -11.66 -11.82 5.88
N TYR A 198 -11.32 -12.06 4.62
CA TYR A 198 -12.01 -11.48 3.47
C TYR A 198 -13.44 -11.96 3.41
N ASP A 199 -13.73 -13.24 3.52
CA ASP A 199 -15.11 -13.74 3.54
C ASP A 199 -15.92 -13.07 4.65
N ALA A 200 -15.33 -12.87 5.83
CA ALA A 200 -16.00 -12.16 6.92
C ALA A 200 -16.25 -10.68 6.61
N GLN A 201 -15.29 -9.98 5.98
CA GLN A 201 -15.38 -8.54 5.71
C GLN A 201 -16.10 -8.20 4.41
N PHE A 202 -15.80 -8.93 3.35
CA PHE A 202 -16.38 -8.85 2.02
C PHE A 202 -17.86 -9.23 2.02
N LYS A 203 -18.27 -10.26 2.80
CA LYS A 203 -19.69 -10.55 3.01
C LYS A 203 -20.42 -9.36 3.65
N LYS A 204 -19.81 -8.71 4.65
CA LYS A 204 -20.37 -7.51 5.27
C LYS A 204 -20.42 -6.35 4.28
N LEU A 205 -19.35 -6.12 3.53
CA LEU A 205 -19.30 -5.11 2.47
C LEU A 205 -20.39 -5.34 1.41
N TYR A 206 -20.65 -6.59 1.02
CA TYR A 206 -21.74 -6.93 0.10
C TYR A 206 -23.13 -6.77 0.72
N GLN A 207 -23.30 -7.09 1.99
CA GLN A 207 -24.55 -6.83 2.71
C GLN A 207 -24.82 -5.33 2.82
N GLU A 208 -23.79 -4.50 2.96
CA GLU A 208 -23.86 -3.04 2.89
C GLU A 208 -24.11 -2.53 1.45
N LEU A 209 -23.66 -3.28 0.42
CA LEU A 209 -23.89 -3.02 -1.02
C LEU A 209 -25.27 -3.44 -1.52
N ALA A 210 -25.92 -4.40 -0.87
CA ALA A 210 -27.26 -4.81 -1.24
C ALA A 210 -28.15 -3.56 -1.20
N PRO A 211 -28.91 -3.25 -2.27
CA PRO A 211 -29.77 -2.07 -2.27
C PRO A 211 -30.63 -2.15 -1.01
N GLN A 212 -30.46 -1.16 -0.11
CA GLN A 212 -31.36 -1.01 1.02
C GLN A 212 -32.76 -1.10 0.41
N PRO A 213 -33.65 -2.00 0.88
CA PRO A 213 -35.00 -2.03 0.39
C PRO A 213 -35.48 -0.60 0.53
N LYS A 214 -35.77 0.06 -0.61
CA LYS A 214 -36.29 1.42 -0.60
C LYS A 214 -37.41 1.35 0.43
N LEU A 215 -37.24 2.04 1.57
CA LEU A 215 -38.31 2.18 2.54
C LEU A 215 -39.44 2.68 1.68
N GLN A 216 -40.45 1.83 1.46
CA GLN A 216 -41.63 2.21 0.73
C GLN A 216 -42.06 3.48 1.40
N GLU A 217 -41.91 4.61 0.70
CA GLU A 217 -42.48 5.87 1.11
C GLU A 217 -43.92 5.51 1.41
N SER A 218 -44.25 5.49 2.69
CA SER A 218 -45.60 5.30 3.16
C SER A 218 -46.34 6.47 2.57
N SER A 219 -47.00 6.25 1.42
CA SER A 219 -47.89 7.21 0.81
C SER A 219 -48.76 7.75 1.94
N PRO A 220 -48.67 9.06 2.26
CA PRO A 220 -49.55 9.64 3.23
C PRO A 220 -50.95 9.43 2.68
N SER A 221 -51.78 8.81 3.52
CA SER A 221 -53.22 8.83 3.40
C SER A 221 -53.67 10.25 3.05
N ALA A 222 -53.95 10.49 1.76
CA ALA A 222 -54.70 11.64 1.31
C ALA A 222 -56.16 11.19 1.24
N LEU A 223 -56.86 11.42 2.34
CA LEU A 223 -58.30 11.62 2.37
C LEU A 223 -58.73 12.65 1.30
N SER A 224 -60.03 12.60 0.95
CA SER A 224 -60.83 13.53 0.13
C SER A 224 -60.76 13.31 -1.38
N GLN A 225 -61.84 13.04 -2.12
CA GLN A 225 -63.28 13.33 -1.93
C GLN A 225 -64.16 12.17 -2.37
#